data_AF-A0A7Y0N3B5-F1
#
_entry.id   AF-A0A7Y0N3B5-F1
#
_cell.length_a   1.000
_cell.length_b   1.000
_cell.length_c   1.000
_cell.angle_alpha   90.00
_cell.angle_beta   90.00
_cell.angle_gamma   90.00
#
_symmetry.space_group_name_H-M   'P 1'
#
loop_
_entity.id
_entity.type
_entity.pdbx_description
1 polymer ?
#
loop_
_entity_poly.entity_id
_entity_poly.type
_entity_poly.pdbx_seq_one_letter_code
_entity_poly.pdbx_strand_id
1 'polypeptide(L)'
;KDPPFDTEYIYATYILERAEEQGALIVNKPQSLRDCNEKLFTAWFPELTPTTIVTRKAEKIKAFREEHGDVILKPLDGMGGASIFRVKENDPNVSVIIETLTNHGQNYAMAQTFVPDISNGDKRILVVDGEPMPYCLAR
;
A
#
# COMPACT_ATOMS: atom_id res chain seq x y z
N LYS A 1 6.09 12.89 10.74
CA LYS A 1 4.97 11.92 10.74
C LYS A 1 4.41 11.96 9.34
N ASP A 2 4.40 10.84 8.62
CA ASP A 2 3.85 10.83 7.26
C ASP A 2 2.34 11.10 7.36
N PRO A 3 1.82 12.06 6.58
CA PRO A 3 0.39 12.34 6.58
C PRO A 3 -0.35 11.11 6.03
N PRO A 4 -1.46 10.70 6.66
CA PRO A 4 -2.32 9.68 6.07
C PRO A 4 -2.77 10.13 4.68
N PHE A 5 -2.95 9.17 3.75
CA PHE A 5 -3.60 9.46 2.48
C PHE A 5 -5.10 9.60 2.71
N ASP A 6 -5.51 10.79 3.14
CA ASP A 6 -6.89 11.14 3.46
C ASP A 6 -7.35 12.35 2.62
N THR A 7 -8.57 12.82 2.89
CA THR A 7 -9.14 13.95 2.17
C THR A 7 -8.33 15.24 2.35
N GLU A 8 -7.72 15.47 3.52
CA GLU A 8 -6.88 16.66 3.77
C GLU A 8 -5.58 16.62 2.97
N TYR A 9 -4.98 15.43 2.83
CA TYR A 9 -3.86 15.22 1.91
C TYR A 9 -4.23 15.65 0.49
N ILE A 10 -5.40 15.22 0.00
CA ILE A 10 -5.88 15.60 -1.34
C ILE A 10 -6.12 17.11 -1.45
N TYR A 11 -6.75 17.75 -0.47
CA TYR A 11 -6.93 19.21 -0.47
C TYR A 11 -5.60 19.96 -0.50
N ALA A 12 -4.61 19.50 0.27
CA ALA A 12 -3.26 20.06 0.23
C ALA A 12 -2.66 19.98 -1.19
N THR A 13 -2.85 18.88 -1.92
CA THR A 13 -2.37 18.79 -3.31
C THR A 13 -3.02 19.82 -4.22
N TYR A 14 -4.32 20.13 -4.07
CA TYR A 14 -4.97 21.17 -4.89
C TYR A 14 -4.44 22.58 -4.58
N ILE A 15 -4.12 22.86 -3.32
CA ILE A 15 -3.49 24.12 -2.91
C ILE A 15 -2.09 24.23 -3.54
N LEU A 16 -1.28 23.17 -3.43
CA LEU A 16 0.06 23.13 -4.03
C LEU A 16 0.00 23.27 -5.56
N GLU A 17 -1.03 22.71 -6.20
CA GLU A 17 -1.26 22.84 -7.64
C GLU A 17 -1.57 24.29 -8.06
N ARG A 18 -2.21 25.10 -7.21
CA ARG A 18 -2.36 26.55 -7.45
C ARG A 18 -1.01 27.29 -7.40
N ALA A 19 -0.09 26.85 -6.55
CA ALA A 19 1.25 27.41 -6.48
C ALA A 19 2.09 26.95 -7.69
N GLU A 20 1.94 25.68 -8.11
CA GLU A 20 2.57 25.14 -9.32
C GLU A 20 2.19 25.95 -10.56
N GLU A 21 0.91 26.27 -10.75
CA GLU A 21 0.43 27.11 -11.85
C GLU A 21 0.99 28.54 -11.84
N GLN A 22 1.41 29.05 -10.67
CA GLN A 22 2.09 30.34 -10.53
C GLN A 22 3.61 30.26 -10.75
N GLY A 23 4.12 29.10 -11.12
CA GLY A 23 5.53 28.87 -11.45
C GLY A 23 6.38 28.32 -10.30
N ALA A 24 5.78 27.94 -9.17
CA ALA A 24 6.52 27.26 -8.10
C ALA A 24 6.86 25.82 -8.52
N LEU A 25 8.11 25.39 -8.29
CA LEU A 25 8.47 23.98 -8.41
C LEU A 25 7.97 23.21 -7.17
N ILE A 26 7.12 22.20 -7.39
CA ILE A 26 6.64 21.33 -6.32
C ILE A 26 7.22 19.92 -6.52
N VAL A 27 7.94 19.42 -5.51
CA VAL A 27 8.54 18.08 -5.53
C VAL A 27 7.92 17.24 -4.41
N ASN A 28 7.17 16.18 -4.69
CA ASN A 28 6.74 15.68 -6.02
C ASN A 28 5.53 16.44 -6.57
N LYS A 29 5.28 16.31 -7.89
CA LYS A 29 4.14 16.95 -8.58
C LYS A 29 2.80 16.62 -7.88
N PRO A 30 1.94 17.63 -7.56
CA PRO A 30 0.69 17.41 -6.84
C PRO A 30 -0.27 16.43 -7.52
N GLN A 31 -0.39 16.49 -8.85
CA GLN A 31 -1.19 15.54 -9.61
C GLN A 31 -0.66 14.10 -9.44
N SER A 32 0.65 13.90 -9.59
CA SER A 32 1.28 12.60 -9.43
C SER A 32 1.09 12.03 -8.02
N LEU A 33 1.04 12.87 -7.00
CA LEU A 33 0.71 12.42 -5.63
C LEU A 33 -0.71 11.85 -5.50
N ARG A 34 -1.68 12.35 -6.28
CA ARG A 34 -3.05 11.81 -6.31
C ARG A 34 -3.15 10.55 -7.18
N ASP A 35 -2.37 10.49 -8.25
CA ASP A 35 -2.39 9.37 -9.20
C ASP A 35 -1.63 8.15 -8.66
N CYS A 36 -0.50 8.38 -7.98
CA CYS A 36 0.45 7.34 -7.57
C CYS A 36 0.32 6.98 -6.09
N ASN A 37 -0.84 6.42 -5.69
CA ASN A 37 -1.03 5.93 -4.31
C ASN A 37 0.03 4.87 -3.94
N GLU A 38 0.63 4.99 -2.75
CA GLU A 38 1.78 4.17 -2.34
C GLU A 38 1.57 2.65 -2.41
N LYS A 39 0.33 2.17 -2.30
CA LYS A 39 0.03 0.73 -2.41
C LYS A 39 -0.55 0.39 -3.78
N LEU A 40 -1.51 1.16 -4.28
CA LEU A 40 -2.20 0.85 -5.54
C LEU A 40 -1.33 1.11 -6.77
N PHE A 41 -0.36 2.02 -6.71
CA PHE A 41 0.51 2.31 -7.85
C PHE A 41 1.33 1.09 -8.29
N THR A 42 1.52 0.12 -7.39
CA THR A 42 2.13 -1.18 -7.70
C THR A 42 1.34 -1.98 -8.76
N ALA A 43 0.04 -1.72 -8.95
CA ALA A 43 -0.79 -2.36 -9.96
C ALA A 43 -0.38 -2.02 -11.41
N TRP A 44 0.41 -0.97 -11.62
CA TRP A 44 1.01 -0.64 -12.92
C TRP A 44 2.26 -1.46 -13.25
N PHE A 45 2.79 -2.21 -12.28
CA PHE A 45 3.98 -3.06 -12.42
C PHE A 45 3.74 -4.45 -11.79
N PRO A 46 2.65 -5.14 -12.17
CA PRO A 46 2.25 -6.39 -11.53
C PRO A 46 3.35 -7.47 -11.58
N GLU A 47 4.18 -7.46 -12.62
CA GLU A 47 5.31 -8.36 -12.83
C GLU A 47 6.45 -8.22 -11.80
N LEU A 48 6.50 -7.10 -11.06
CA LEU A 48 7.52 -6.82 -10.04
C LEU A 48 6.99 -6.98 -8.61
N THR A 49 5.75 -7.45 -8.45
CA THR A 49 5.03 -7.44 -7.17
C THR A 49 4.54 -8.85 -6.81
N PRO A 50 4.34 -9.15 -5.51
CA PRO A 50 3.66 -10.39 -5.14
C PRO A 50 2.25 -10.41 -5.72
N THR A 51 1.71 -11.62 -5.92
CA THR A 51 0.31 -11.76 -6.35
C THR A 51 -0.57 -10.99 -5.38
N THR A 52 -1.40 -10.09 -5.92
CA THR A 52 -2.12 -9.09 -5.15
C THR A 52 -3.59 -9.04 -5.57
N ILE A 53 -4.49 -8.95 -4.60
CA ILE A 53 -5.88 -8.51 -4.83
C ILE A 53 -6.21 -7.31 -3.96
N VAL A 54 -7.07 -6.44 -4.46
CA VAL A 54 -7.65 -5.33 -3.70
C VAL A 54 -9.16 -5.46 -3.74
N THR A 55 -9.77 -5.59 -2.56
CA THR A 55 -11.21 -5.77 -2.47
C THR A 55 -11.74 -5.44 -1.07
N ARG A 56 -13.03 -5.14 -0.98
CA ARG A 56 -13.77 -5.00 0.29
C ARG A 56 -14.61 -6.23 0.63
N LYS A 57 -14.60 -7.23 -0.26
CA LYS A 57 -15.42 -8.44 -0.21
C LYS A 57 -14.70 -9.53 0.59
N ALA A 58 -15.24 -9.89 1.74
CA ALA A 58 -14.62 -10.86 2.64
C ALA A 58 -14.45 -12.25 1.98
N GLU A 59 -15.43 -12.66 1.17
CA GLU A 59 -15.41 -13.92 0.44
C GLU A 59 -14.25 -14.01 -0.55
N LYS A 60 -13.90 -12.89 -1.21
CA LYS A 60 -12.77 -12.84 -2.15
C LYS A 60 -11.42 -12.91 -1.42
N ILE A 61 -11.30 -12.28 -0.25
CA ILE A 61 -10.08 -12.34 0.55
C ILE A 61 -9.88 -13.76 1.13
N LYS A 62 -10.95 -14.41 1.58
CA LYS A 62 -10.92 -15.80 2.05
C LYS A 62 -10.52 -16.76 0.93
N ALA A 63 -11.13 -16.64 -0.25
CA ALA A 63 -10.77 -17.44 -1.42
C ALA A 63 -9.29 -17.24 -1.83
N PHE A 64 -8.81 -16.00 -1.84
CA PHE A 64 -7.39 -15.70 -2.14
C PHE A 64 -6.44 -16.35 -1.13
N ARG A 65 -6.78 -16.32 0.17
CA ARG A 65 -6.01 -17.03 1.19
C ARG A 65 -6.08 -18.55 1.01
N GLU A 66 -7.24 -19.11 0.70
CA GLU A 66 -7.40 -20.55 0.46
C GLU A 66 -6.55 -21.01 -0.73
N GLU A 67 -6.45 -20.19 -1.77
CA GLU A 67 -5.62 -20.46 -2.95
C GLU A 67 -4.12 -20.41 -2.65
N HIS A 68 -3.67 -19.46 -1.84
CA HIS A 68 -2.23 -19.18 -1.65
C HIS A 68 -1.63 -19.62 -0.31
N GLY A 69 -2.45 -19.99 0.67
CA GLY A 69 -2.05 -20.55 1.98
C GLY A 69 -1.41 -19.57 2.98
N ASP A 70 -0.57 -18.64 2.53
CA ASP A 70 0.14 -17.67 3.39
C ASP A 70 0.10 -16.26 2.76
N VAL A 71 -0.65 -15.36 3.38
CA VAL A 71 -0.95 -14.05 2.82
C VAL A 71 -0.71 -12.92 3.82
N ILE A 72 -0.42 -11.74 3.30
CA ILE A 72 -0.41 -10.47 4.02
C ILE A 72 -1.70 -9.72 3.73
N LEU A 73 -2.44 -9.35 4.78
CA LEU A 73 -3.60 -8.46 4.72
C LEU A 73 -3.23 -7.10 5.30
N LYS A 74 -3.55 -6.02 4.58
CA LYS A 74 -3.23 -4.65 5.00
C LYS A 74 -4.24 -3.61 4.49
N PRO A 75 -4.42 -2.48 5.18
CA PRO A 75 -5.29 -1.39 4.71
C PRO A 75 -4.63 -0.61 3.57
N LEU A 76 -5.40 0.22 2.86
CA LEU A 76 -4.88 1.06 1.78
C LEU A 76 -4.32 2.42 2.26
N ASP A 77 -4.85 2.96 3.34
CA ASP A 77 -4.62 4.32 3.86
C ASP A 77 -3.55 4.41 4.97
N GLY A 78 -3.13 3.28 5.55
CA GLY A 78 -2.14 3.25 6.64
C GLY A 78 -0.67 3.35 6.20
N MET A 79 0.20 3.85 7.08
CA MET A 79 1.66 3.97 6.89
C MET A 79 2.43 3.21 7.97
N GLY A 80 3.70 2.88 7.73
CA GLY A 80 4.63 2.44 8.78
C GLY A 80 4.32 1.10 9.46
N GLY A 81 3.65 0.17 8.76
CA GLY A 81 3.36 -1.16 9.31
C GLY A 81 2.07 -1.25 10.14
N ALA A 82 1.31 -0.16 10.24
CA ALA A 82 0.03 -0.17 10.94
C ALA A 82 -0.94 -1.17 10.30
N SER A 83 -1.50 -2.06 11.12
CA SER A 83 -2.52 -3.04 10.72
C SER A 83 -2.09 -3.97 9.56
N ILE A 84 -0.83 -4.39 9.54
CA ILE A 84 -0.35 -5.45 8.65
C ILE A 84 -0.46 -6.80 9.37
N PHE A 85 -1.21 -7.72 8.79
CA PHE A 85 -1.43 -9.05 9.34
C PHE A 85 -0.91 -10.11 8.39
N ARG A 86 -0.07 -11.02 8.89
CA ARG A 86 0.23 -12.27 8.19
C ARG A 86 -0.80 -13.30 8.60
N VAL A 87 -1.53 -13.85 7.63
CA VAL A 87 -2.59 -14.82 7.85
C VAL A 87 -2.22 -16.10 7.13
N LYS A 88 -1.90 -17.12 7.91
CA LYS A 88 -1.57 -18.46 7.43
C LYS A 88 -2.83 -19.31 7.26
N GLU A 89 -2.65 -20.49 6.69
CA GLU A 89 -3.65 -21.56 6.69
C GLU A 89 -4.12 -21.83 8.13
N ASN A 90 -5.43 -22.02 8.30
CA ASN A 90 -6.11 -22.24 9.59
C ASN A 90 -5.97 -21.16 10.69
N ASP A 91 -5.44 -19.97 10.39
CA ASP A 91 -5.51 -18.82 11.31
C ASP A 91 -6.96 -18.54 11.79
N PRO A 92 -7.24 -18.62 13.10
CA PRO A 92 -8.59 -18.47 13.65
C PRO A 92 -9.11 -17.03 13.56
N ASN A 93 -8.22 -16.05 13.36
CA ASN A 93 -8.55 -14.63 13.35
C ASN A 93 -8.86 -14.09 11.96
N VAL A 94 -8.82 -14.92 10.91
CA VAL A 94 -9.01 -14.47 9.53
C VAL A 94 -10.26 -13.61 9.34
N SER A 95 -11.41 -14.01 9.91
CA SER A 95 -12.66 -13.25 9.77
C SER A 95 -12.60 -11.89 10.45
N VAL A 96 -12.12 -11.82 11.70
CA VAL A 96 -12.05 -10.55 12.44
C VAL A 96 -11.01 -9.60 11.84
N ILE A 97 -9.88 -10.12 11.33
CA ILE A 97 -8.89 -9.32 10.60
C ILE A 97 -9.52 -8.69 9.35
N ILE A 98 -10.24 -9.49 8.56
CA ILE A 98 -10.92 -8.98 7.36
C ILE A 98 -11.97 -7.94 7.72
N GLU A 99 -12.81 -8.20 8.72
CA GLU A 99 -13.84 -7.25 9.17
C GLU A 99 -13.23 -5.94 9.66
N THR A 100 -12.14 -6.01 10.42
CA THR A 100 -11.41 -4.83 10.92
C THR A 100 -10.82 -4.03 9.77
N LEU A 101 -10.10 -4.67 8.86
CA LEU A 101 -9.42 -3.99 7.74
C LEU A 101 -10.40 -3.39 6.74
N THR A 102 -11.51 -4.09 6.48
CA THR A 102 -12.52 -3.64 5.52
C THR A 102 -13.59 -2.76 6.17
N ASN A 103 -13.52 -2.49 7.47
CA ASN A 103 -14.59 -1.83 8.22
C ASN A 103 -15.97 -2.44 7.89
N HIS A 104 -16.11 -3.75 8.11
CA HIS A 104 -17.30 -4.54 7.74
C HIS A 104 -17.71 -4.36 6.26
N GLY A 105 -16.73 -4.39 5.36
CA GLY A 105 -16.95 -4.29 3.91
C GLY A 105 -17.19 -2.88 3.37
N GLN A 106 -17.05 -1.83 4.18
CA GLN A 106 -17.15 -0.44 3.72
C GLN A 106 -15.87 0.08 3.05
N ASN A 107 -14.72 -0.45 3.45
CA ASN A 107 -13.40 -0.04 3.00
C ASN A 107 -12.70 -1.14 2.20
N TYR A 108 -11.88 -0.75 1.22
CA TYR A 108 -11.02 -1.68 0.50
C TYR A 108 -9.81 -2.08 1.37
N ALA A 109 -9.45 -3.37 1.29
CA ALA A 109 -8.20 -3.89 1.83
C ALA A 109 -7.38 -4.54 0.70
N MET A 110 -6.08 -4.66 0.94
CA MET A 110 -5.15 -5.35 0.05
C MET A 110 -4.75 -6.69 0.67
N ALA A 111 -4.78 -7.75 -0.13
CA ALA A 111 -4.23 -9.06 0.19
C ALA A 111 -3.08 -9.38 -0.79
N GLN A 112 -1.95 -9.84 -0.28
CA GLN A 112 -0.78 -10.22 -1.08
C GLN A 112 -0.23 -11.57 -0.63
N THR A 113 0.38 -12.34 -1.52
CA THR A 113 1.15 -13.53 -1.10
C THR A 113 2.31 -13.14 -0.19
N PHE A 114 2.59 -13.92 0.85
CA PHE A 114 3.73 -13.69 1.73
C PHE A 114 5.05 -13.90 0.98
N VAL A 115 6.03 -13.00 1.19
CA VAL A 115 7.38 -13.09 0.61
C VAL A 115 8.38 -13.48 1.72
N PRO A 116 8.91 -14.72 1.73
CA PRO A 116 9.79 -15.20 2.80
C PRO A 116 11.09 -14.42 2.98
N ASP A 117 11.58 -13.82 1.89
CA ASP A 117 12.82 -13.04 1.86
C ASP A 117 12.77 -11.76 2.69
N ILE A 118 11.61 -11.39 3.24
CA ILE A 118 11.48 -10.31 4.23
C ILE A 118 12.38 -10.53 5.45
N SER A 119 12.75 -11.79 5.75
CA SER A 119 13.73 -12.14 6.78
C SER A 119 15.14 -11.60 6.52
N ASN A 120 15.47 -11.26 5.25
CA ASN A 120 16.71 -10.58 4.87
C ASN A 120 16.60 -9.05 4.99
N GLY A 121 15.47 -8.54 5.47
CA GLY A 121 15.16 -7.13 5.65
C GLY A 121 14.36 -6.54 4.49
N ASP A 122 13.47 -5.61 4.82
CA ASP A 122 12.76 -4.76 3.88
C ASP A 122 13.71 -3.64 3.41
N LYS A 123 14.08 -3.67 2.13
CA LYS A 123 15.03 -2.72 1.53
C LYS A 123 14.34 -1.44 1.09
N ARG A 124 14.69 -0.34 1.73
CA ARG A 124 14.34 1.02 1.29
C ARG A 124 15.34 1.51 0.24
N ILE A 125 14.91 1.52 -1.02
CA ILE A 125 15.66 2.07 -2.16
C ILE A 125 15.19 3.52 -2.39
N LEU A 126 16.12 4.45 -2.51
CA LEU A 126 15.84 5.85 -2.85
C LEU A 126 16.09 6.08 -4.33
N VAL A 127 15.20 6.84 -4.97
CA VAL A 127 15.29 7.23 -6.38
C VAL A 127 15.15 8.75 -6.45
N VAL A 128 16.08 9.42 -7.14
CA VAL A 128 16.10 10.87 -7.33
C VAL A 128 15.98 11.15 -8.82
N ASP A 129 14.85 11.74 -9.23
CA ASP A 129 14.57 12.07 -10.64
C ASP A 129 14.78 10.88 -11.61
N GLY A 130 14.33 9.70 -11.20
CA GLY A 130 14.48 8.45 -11.97
C GLY A 130 15.77 7.68 -11.72
N GLU A 131 16.77 8.29 -11.09
CA GLU A 131 18.07 7.65 -10.83
C GLU A 131 18.12 6.98 -9.45
N PRO A 132 18.38 5.65 -9.37
CA PRO A 132 18.48 4.95 -8.10
C PRO A 132 19.78 5.31 -7.37
N MET A 133 19.68 5.51 -6.05
CA MET A 133 20.86 5.72 -5.21
C MET A 133 21.69 4.42 -5.09
N PRO A 134 23.04 4.52 -5.05
CA PRO A 134 23.92 3.34 -5.07
C PRO A 134 23.89 2.53 -3.76
N TYR A 135 23.20 3.02 -2.73
CA TYR A 135 23.05 2.38 -1.43
C TYR A 135 21.57 2.35 -1.02
N CYS A 136 21.19 1.34 -0.24
CA CYS A 136 19.85 1.20 0.32
C CYS A 136 19.94 0.90 1.83
N LEU A 137 18.81 1.03 2.53
CA LEU A 137 18.69 0.64 3.94
C LEU A 137 17.80 -0.60 4.06
N ALA A 138 18.33 -1.71 4.55
CA ALA A 138 17.55 -2.89 4.92
C ALA A 138 17.11 -2.79 6.39
N ARG A 139 15.83 -3.02 6.69
CA ARG A 139 15.26 -3.03 8.05
C ARG A 139 14.53 -4.32 8.36
#